data_AF-A0A970KBL7-F1
#
_entry.id   AF-A0A970KBL7-F1
#
_cell.length_a   1.000
_cell.length_b   1.000
_cell.length_c   1.000
_cell.angle_alpha   90.00
_cell.angle_beta   90.00
_cell.angle_gamma   90.00
#
_symmetry.space_group_name_H-M   'P 1'
#
loop_
_entity.id
_entity.type
_entity.pdbx_description
1 polymer ?
#
loop_
_entity_poly.entity_id
_entity_poly.type
_entity_poly.pdbx_seq_one_letter_code
_entity_poly.pdbx_strand_id
1 'polypeptide(L)'
;MENGNKTFSLIRDELTGIKKSLAESNYRDLKNLLIDRQRELRAMDLERDQRNELRMLIDQCFEKIKALRESEQKAFEETSEQNREKLSPLVEKALFEARYNEDTRQAWDFCISVQHEFRGIRLQKEIREMLYQQLQEAFDLLKQRRSQEQGILEKKSLSAQRELMPEVEKLVSEAETSDDVNTLWSKLIALQQEIRDQELTYEARKGLLEKIQQAFDALKPRREERQSALEEESLTNALSLEETIAEGEVVAAEAEDFRMAFDRLKQIQQAFRVLSLPREEREGLYQRLQQAFDTLKGRQEAWFNERDRETTINYNRLKPLVINAMERARTSNEFKKTREMLKNVQAEFKGIRMKAERREELYSQLQKAFDILNHRHDEYLATKKEKMELRVDYQLSDVELRLEDLEKEIKKDLLQIEELSETGDNPLFKGGEADPSDDIHNQAEVLKAALASKQELLEELLQEKETLLKKKDKWAGLGQEGEEE
;
A
#
# COMPACT_ATOMS: atom_id res chain seq x y z
N MET A 1 -37.33 -118.15 71.53
CA MET A 1 -38.44 -117.58 70.75
C MET A 1 -38.71 -116.10 71.06
N GLU A 2 -38.54 -115.62 72.31
CA GLU A 2 -38.77 -114.19 72.64
C GLU A 2 -37.84 -113.18 71.95
N ASN A 3 -36.59 -113.56 71.65
CA ASN A 3 -35.65 -112.65 70.97
C ASN A 3 -35.99 -112.40 69.49
N GLY A 4 -36.54 -113.39 68.77
CA GLY A 4 -36.90 -113.27 67.35
C GLY A 4 -38.08 -112.34 67.09
N ASN A 5 -39.07 -112.33 68.00
CA ASN A 5 -40.23 -111.45 67.91
C ASN A 5 -39.89 -109.98 68.20
N LYS A 6 -38.96 -109.72 69.13
CA LYS A 6 -38.48 -108.36 69.41
C LYS A 6 -37.65 -107.79 68.26
N THR A 7 -36.74 -108.57 67.67
CA THR A 7 -35.96 -108.14 66.50
C THR A 7 -36.84 -107.96 65.26
N PHE A 8 -37.85 -108.81 65.05
CA PHE A 8 -38.83 -108.62 63.98
C PHE A 8 -39.61 -107.30 64.12
N SER A 9 -40.12 -106.98 65.33
CA SER A 9 -40.85 -105.73 65.57
C SER A 9 -39.98 -104.50 65.32
N LEU A 10 -38.73 -104.51 65.81
CA LEU A 10 -37.78 -103.40 65.62
C LEU A 10 -37.49 -103.15 64.13
N ILE A 11 -37.19 -104.19 63.36
CA ILE A 11 -36.90 -104.05 61.92
C ILE A 11 -38.14 -103.65 61.14
N ARG A 12 -39.33 -104.15 61.52
CA ARG A 12 -40.61 -103.75 60.94
C ARG A 12 -40.89 -102.26 61.18
N ASP A 13 -40.69 -101.78 62.41
CA ASP A 13 -40.92 -100.38 62.77
C ASP A 13 -39.92 -99.46 62.07
N GLU A 14 -38.66 -99.89 61.94
CA GLU A 14 -37.63 -99.18 61.15
C GLU A 14 -38.00 -99.13 59.66
N LEU A 15 -38.36 -100.25 59.02
CA LEU A 15 -38.72 -100.30 57.60
C LEU A 15 -40.01 -99.53 57.30
N THR A 16 -40.99 -99.54 58.20
CA THR A 16 -42.21 -98.72 58.07
C THR A 16 -41.91 -97.24 58.30
N GLY A 17 -40.97 -96.91 59.18
CA GLY A 17 -40.41 -95.56 59.34
C GLY A 17 -39.71 -95.06 58.07
N ILE A 18 -38.82 -95.86 57.49
CA ILE A 18 -38.15 -95.59 56.20
C ILE A 18 -39.20 -95.39 55.09
N LYS A 19 -40.20 -96.28 55.01
CA LYS A 19 -41.27 -96.17 54.02
C LYS A 19 -42.03 -94.84 54.10
N LYS A 20 -42.25 -94.31 55.30
CA LYS A 20 -42.90 -93.01 55.53
C LYS A 20 -41.95 -91.84 55.19
N SER A 21 -40.69 -91.89 55.61
CA SER A 21 -39.71 -90.80 55.41
C SER A 21 -39.13 -90.72 53.99
N LEU A 22 -39.35 -91.72 53.13
CA LEU A 22 -38.88 -91.75 51.75
C LEU A 22 -39.29 -90.55 50.87
N ALA A 23 -40.34 -89.81 51.24
CA ALA A 23 -40.76 -88.60 50.52
C ALA A 23 -40.00 -87.33 50.96
N GLU A 24 -39.39 -87.34 52.14
CA GLU A 24 -38.81 -86.15 52.80
C GLU A 24 -37.28 -86.26 52.96
N SER A 25 -36.73 -87.48 52.90
CA SER A 25 -35.32 -87.78 53.12
C SER A 25 -34.60 -88.12 51.81
N ASN A 26 -33.26 -88.05 51.82
CA ASN A 26 -32.44 -88.45 50.68
C ASN A 26 -32.63 -89.95 50.38
N TYR A 27 -33.49 -90.27 49.41
CA TYR A 27 -33.83 -91.63 49.04
C TYR A 27 -32.62 -92.45 48.57
N ARG A 28 -31.51 -91.80 48.18
CA ARG A 28 -30.25 -92.46 47.78
C ARG A 28 -29.53 -93.08 48.98
N ASP A 29 -29.51 -92.38 50.11
CA ASP A 29 -28.92 -92.88 51.35
C ASP A 29 -29.82 -93.96 51.95
N LEU A 30 -31.14 -93.76 51.89
CA LEU A 30 -32.12 -94.77 52.29
C LEU A 30 -32.08 -96.02 51.41
N LYS A 31 -31.76 -95.90 50.11
CA LYS A 31 -31.56 -97.04 49.21
C LYS A 31 -30.40 -97.92 49.68
N ASN A 32 -29.28 -97.33 50.06
CA ASN A 32 -28.12 -98.08 50.56
C ASN A 32 -28.47 -98.79 51.87
N LEU A 33 -29.15 -98.11 52.78
CA LEU A 33 -29.63 -98.68 54.04
C LEU A 33 -30.60 -99.87 53.81
N LEU A 34 -31.50 -99.77 52.82
CA LEU A 34 -32.40 -100.85 52.45
C LEU A 34 -31.67 -102.06 51.85
N ILE A 35 -30.61 -101.82 51.06
CA ILE A 35 -29.75 -102.89 50.52
C ILE A 35 -29.06 -103.65 51.68
N ASP A 36 -28.57 -102.93 52.68
CA ASP A 36 -27.90 -103.53 53.84
C ASP A 36 -28.89 -104.31 54.71
N ARG A 37 -30.08 -103.78 54.99
CA ARG A 37 -31.15 -104.52 55.69
C ARG A 37 -31.62 -105.75 54.90
N GLN A 38 -31.68 -105.66 53.57
CA GLN A 38 -32.01 -106.82 52.72
C GLN A 38 -30.95 -107.93 52.84
N ARG A 39 -29.67 -107.58 53.02
CA ARG A 39 -28.58 -108.55 53.26
C ARG A 39 -28.68 -109.17 54.65
N GLU A 40 -28.91 -108.37 55.68
CA GLU A 40 -29.04 -108.82 57.07
C GLU A 40 -30.23 -109.77 57.26
N LEU A 41 -31.37 -109.50 56.62
CA LEU A 41 -32.55 -110.38 56.66
C LEU A 41 -32.31 -111.79 56.07
N ARG A 42 -31.28 -111.96 55.24
CA ARG A 42 -30.89 -113.29 54.73
C ARG A 42 -30.14 -114.12 55.77
N ALA A 43 -29.50 -113.47 56.75
CA ALA A 43 -28.67 -114.10 57.77
C ALA A 43 -29.39 -114.33 59.11
N MET A 44 -30.59 -113.75 59.31
CA MET A 44 -31.35 -113.86 60.56
C MET A 44 -32.27 -115.09 60.61
N ASP A 45 -32.32 -115.78 61.75
CA ASP A 45 -33.30 -116.84 62.04
C ASP A 45 -34.67 -116.25 62.41
N LEU A 46 -35.51 -116.07 61.38
CA LEU A 46 -36.88 -115.57 61.47
C LEU A 46 -37.86 -116.62 60.95
N GLU A 47 -39.09 -116.62 61.47
CA GLU A 47 -40.16 -117.45 60.94
C GLU A 47 -40.48 -117.07 59.48
N ARG A 48 -40.95 -118.05 58.70
CA ARG A 48 -41.18 -117.88 57.25
C ARG A 48 -42.12 -116.69 56.96
N ASP A 49 -43.17 -116.54 57.74
CA ASP A 49 -44.18 -115.50 57.56
C ASP A 49 -43.64 -114.11 57.93
N GLN A 50 -42.86 -114.02 59.01
CA GLN A 50 -42.16 -112.80 59.42
C GLN A 50 -41.14 -112.33 58.38
N ARG A 51 -40.35 -113.27 57.84
CA ARG A 51 -39.36 -112.98 56.79
C ARG A 51 -40.04 -112.52 55.49
N ASN A 52 -41.18 -113.11 55.13
CA ASN A 52 -41.95 -112.69 53.96
C ASN A 52 -42.52 -111.28 54.14
N GLU A 53 -43.04 -110.94 55.32
CA GLU A 53 -43.56 -109.60 55.61
C GLU A 53 -42.48 -108.52 55.51
N LEU A 54 -41.29 -108.73 56.10
CA LEU A 54 -40.18 -107.77 55.99
C LEU A 54 -39.64 -107.63 54.56
N ARG A 55 -39.60 -108.72 53.78
CA ARG A 55 -39.25 -108.66 52.35
C ARG A 55 -40.25 -107.84 51.54
N MET A 56 -41.55 -108.06 51.75
CA MET A 56 -42.60 -107.26 51.10
C MET A 56 -42.47 -105.77 51.44
N LEU A 57 -42.14 -105.42 52.70
CA LEU A 57 -41.92 -104.02 53.09
C LEU A 57 -40.70 -103.41 52.39
N ILE A 58 -39.60 -104.16 52.25
CA ILE A 58 -38.41 -103.72 51.51
C ILE A 58 -38.71 -103.54 50.02
N ASP A 59 -39.40 -104.49 49.38
CA ASP A 59 -39.76 -104.39 47.96
C ASP A 59 -40.68 -103.19 47.71
N GLN A 60 -41.64 -102.94 48.60
CA GLN A 60 -42.47 -101.73 48.54
C GLN A 60 -41.66 -100.43 48.72
N CYS A 61 -40.59 -100.45 49.53
CA CYS A 61 -39.68 -99.32 49.65
C CYS A 61 -38.85 -99.11 48.37
N PHE A 62 -38.33 -100.18 47.75
CA PHE A 62 -37.60 -100.09 46.49
C PHE A 62 -38.49 -99.62 45.32
N GLU A 63 -39.72 -100.11 45.21
CA GLU A 63 -40.68 -99.63 44.21
C GLU A 63 -41.02 -98.15 44.42
N LYS A 64 -41.18 -97.70 45.69
CA LYS A 64 -41.36 -96.28 46.00
C LYS A 64 -40.13 -95.44 45.62
N ILE A 65 -38.91 -95.93 45.89
CA ILE A 65 -37.66 -95.27 45.46
C ILE A 65 -37.57 -95.21 43.93
N LYS A 66 -37.95 -96.28 43.23
CA LYS A 66 -37.95 -96.34 41.77
C LYS A 66 -38.93 -95.33 41.19
N ALA A 67 -40.16 -95.27 41.70
CA ALA A 67 -41.15 -94.29 41.30
C ALA A 67 -40.69 -92.84 41.56
N LEU A 68 -40.06 -92.58 42.72
CA LEU A 68 -39.49 -91.26 43.04
C LEU A 68 -38.38 -90.90 42.04
N ARG A 69 -37.45 -91.82 41.76
CA ARG A 69 -36.38 -91.61 40.77
C ARG A 69 -36.93 -91.36 39.36
N GLU A 70 -37.94 -92.11 38.93
CA GLU A 70 -38.60 -91.90 37.64
C GLU A 70 -39.31 -90.54 37.59
N SER A 71 -39.95 -90.11 38.68
CA SER A 71 -40.58 -88.79 38.77
C SER A 71 -39.57 -87.64 38.74
N GLU A 72 -38.43 -87.78 39.44
CA GLU A 72 -37.34 -86.80 39.41
C GLU A 72 -36.67 -86.75 38.04
N GLN A 73 -36.49 -87.90 37.39
CA GLN A 73 -35.95 -87.97 36.05
C GLN A 73 -36.89 -87.28 35.04
N LYS A 74 -38.20 -87.54 35.12
CA LYS A 74 -39.19 -86.83 34.29
C LYS A 74 -39.19 -85.32 34.55
N ALA A 75 -39.17 -84.90 35.81
CA ALA A 75 -39.09 -83.48 36.16
C ALA A 75 -37.77 -82.84 35.66
N PHE A 76 -36.67 -83.57 35.69
CA PHE A 76 -35.40 -83.13 35.10
C PHE A 76 -35.49 -83.03 33.57
N GLU A 77 -36.10 -83.99 32.90
CA GLU A 77 -36.30 -83.99 31.45
C GLU A 77 -37.21 -82.84 31.01
N GLU A 78 -38.33 -82.63 31.68
CA GLU A 78 -39.25 -81.51 31.43
C GLU A 78 -38.57 -80.15 31.65
N THR A 79 -37.82 -79.99 32.74
CA THR A 79 -37.07 -78.73 32.99
C THR A 79 -35.93 -78.54 31.99
N SER A 80 -35.22 -79.61 31.61
CA SER A 80 -34.20 -79.57 30.56
C SER A 80 -34.78 -79.16 29.22
N GLU A 81 -35.95 -79.67 28.87
CA GLU A 81 -36.63 -79.39 27.62
C GLU A 81 -37.11 -77.92 27.56
N GLN A 82 -37.73 -77.42 28.63
CA GLN A 82 -38.09 -76.01 28.75
C GLN A 82 -36.87 -75.07 28.67
N ASN A 83 -35.75 -75.49 29.26
CA ASN A 83 -34.51 -74.73 29.18
C ASN A 83 -33.90 -74.79 27.76
N ARG A 84 -34.06 -75.91 27.04
CA ARG A 84 -33.68 -76.04 25.62
C ARG A 84 -34.48 -75.07 24.76
N GLU A 85 -35.80 -75.03 24.91
CA GLU A 85 -36.69 -74.14 24.15
C GLU A 85 -36.34 -72.67 24.33
N LYS A 86 -35.82 -72.28 25.51
CA LYS A 86 -35.35 -70.91 25.77
C LYS A 86 -33.96 -70.63 25.18
N LEU A 87 -33.03 -71.57 25.28
CA LEU A 87 -31.63 -71.36 24.88
C LEU A 87 -31.39 -71.56 23.38
N SER A 88 -32.08 -72.51 22.73
CA SER A 88 -31.93 -72.77 21.30
C SER A 88 -32.07 -71.51 20.44
N PRO A 89 -33.14 -70.69 20.57
CA PRO A 89 -33.28 -69.49 19.75
C PRO A 89 -32.21 -68.42 20.05
N LEU A 90 -31.70 -68.37 21.29
CA LEU A 90 -30.62 -67.44 21.65
C LEU A 90 -29.28 -67.84 21.01
N VAL A 91 -28.98 -69.14 20.99
CA VAL A 91 -27.78 -69.67 20.34
C VAL A 91 -27.86 -69.55 18.83
N GLU A 92 -29.02 -69.86 18.24
CA GLU A 92 -29.27 -69.65 16.80
C GLU A 92 -29.14 -68.17 16.42
N LYS A 93 -29.69 -67.27 17.24
CA LYS A 93 -29.50 -65.83 17.06
C LYS A 93 -28.03 -65.44 17.19
N ALA A 94 -27.29 -65.98 18.15
CA ALA A 94 -25.86 -65.67 18.30
C ALA A 94 -25.05 -66.09 17.07
N LEU A 95 -25.38 -67.25 16.50
CA LEU A 95 -24.79 -67.72 15.25
C LEU A 95 -25.17 -66.84 14.06
N PHE A 96 -26.40 -66.36 14.00
CA PHE A 96 -26.86 -65.42 12.98
C PHE A 96 -26.12 -64.07 13.08
N GLU A 97 -26.02 -63.49 14.27
CA GLU A 97 -25.30 -62.24 14.54
C GLU A 97 -23.81 -62.39 14.17
N ALA A 98 -23.18 -63.51 14.51
CA ALA A 98 -21.79 -63.78 14.13
C ALA A 98 -21.57 -63.79 12.60
N ARG A 99 -22.54 -64.30 11.85
CA ARG A 99 -22.47 -64.43 10.38
C ARG A 99 -22.77 -63.13 9.65
N TYR A 100 -23.75 -62.36 10.12
CA TYR A 100 -24.34 -61.27 9.33
C TYR A 100 -24.21 -59.89 9.94
N ASN A 101 -23.92 -59.76 11.24
CA ASN A 101 -23.76 -58.45 11.84
C ASN A 101 -22.47 -57.79 11.32
N GLU A 102 -22.57 -56.49 11.01
CA GLU A 102 -21.44 -55.65 10.60
C GLU A 102 -20.56 -55.30 11.81
N ASP A 103 -21.15 -55.13 12.99
CA ASP A 103 -20.41 -54.87 14.24
C ASP A 103 -20.01 -56.19 14.91
N THR A 104 -18.77 -56.61 14.64
CA THR A 104 -18.18 -57.82 15.23
C THR A 104 -18.05 -57.74 16.76
N ARG A 105 -17.98 -56.54 17.35
CA ARG A 105 -17.89 -56.35 18.80
C ARG A 105 -19.25 -56.53 19.46
N GLN A 106 -20.30 -55.95 18.89
CA GLN A 106 -21.66 -56.14 19.40
C GLN A 106 -22.08 -57.61 19.34
N ALA A 107 -21.76 -58.31 18.24
CA ALA A 107 -22.02 -59.74 18.10
C ALA A 107 -21.21 -60.58 19.11
N TRP A 108 -19.97 -60.18 19.42
CA TRP A 108 -19.14 -60.83 20.45
C TRP A 108 -19.73 -60.68 21.86
N ASP A 109 -20.14 -59.47 22.23
CA ASP A 109 -20.77 -59.20 23.52
C ASP A 109 -22.10 -59.96 23.67
N PHE A 110 -22.86 -60.10 22.57
CA PHE A 110 -24.05 -60.93 22.55
C PHE A 110 -23.73 -62.42 22.76
N CYS A 111 -22.71 -62.97 22.10
CA CYS A 111 -22.27 -64.35 22.32
C CYS A 111 -21.85 -64.59 23.79
N ILE A 112 -21.17 -63.63 24.42
CA ILE A 112 -20.84 -63.69 25.86
C ILE A 112 -22.12 -63.72 26.69
N SER A 113 -23.11 -62.86 26.40
CA SER A 113 -24.37 -62.85 27.14
C SER A 113 -25.07 -64.21 27.07
N VAL A 114 -25.12 -64.84 25.89
CA VAL A 114 -25.69 -66.18 25.71
C VAL A 114 -24.87 -67.22 26.48
N GLN A 115 -23.54 -67.12 26.50
CA GLN A 115 -22.68 -68.01 27.29
C GLN A 115 -22.97 -67.92 28.80
N HIS A 116 -23.31 -66.72 29.30
CA HIS A 116 -23.69 -66.51 30.69
C HIS A 116 -25.01 -67.20 31.04
N GLU A 117 -25.97 -67.25 30.13
CA GLU A 117 -27.25 -67.95 30.34
C GLU A 117 -27.06 -69.45 30.60
N PHE A 118 -26.02 -70.10 30.07
CA PHE A 118 -25.78 -71.53 30.35
C PHE A 118 -25.39 -71.85 31.81
N ARG A 119 -25.02 -70.84 32.61
CA ARG A 119 -24.47 -71.05 33.96
C ARG A 119 -25.57 -71.51 34.93
N GLY A 120 -25.39 -72.69 35.52
CA GLY A 120 -26.28 -73.22 36.57
C GLY A 120 -27.62 -73.80 36.07
N ILE A 121 -27.84 -73.84 34.75
CA ILE A 121 -29.07 -74.39 34.17
C ILE A 121 -29.07 -75.93 34.21
N ARG A 122 -30.25 -76.53 34.41
CA ARG A 122 -30.46 -77.98 34.29
C ARG A 122 -30.73 -78.34 32.83
N LEU A 123 -29.82 -79.10 32.23
CA LEU A 123 -29.88 -79.56 30.85
C LEU A 123 -29.32 -80.97 30.77
N GLN A 124 -29.90 -81.80 29.90
CA GLN A 124 -29.27 -83.05 29.46
C GLN A 124 -27.90 -82.76 28.83
N LYS A 125 -26.99 -83.73 28.98
CA LYS A 125 -25.61 -83.59 28.54
C LYS A 125 -25.54 -83.37 27.02
N GLU A 126 -26.33 -84.13 26.27
CA GLU A 126 -26.37 -84.14 24.81
C GLU A 126 -26.86 -82.79 24.27
N ILE A 127 -27.95 -82.25 24.82
CA ILE A 127 -28.51 -80.95 24.44
C ILE A 127 -27.51 -79.83 24.76
N ARG A 128 -26.89 -79.88 25.95
CA ARG A 128 -25.89 -78.91 26.36
C ARG A 128 -24.70 -78.90 25.40
N GLU A 129 -24.15 -80.07 25.06
CA GLU A 129 -23.01 -80.18 24.13
C GLU A 129 -23.36 -79.64 22.75
N MET A 130 -24.53 -79.96 22.21
CA MET A 130 -25.00 -79.46 20.92
C MET A 130 -25.08 -77.92 20.90
N LEU A 131 -25.74 -77.32 21.88
CA LEU A 131 -25.89 -75.86 21.93
C LEU A 131 -24.54 -75.15 22.18
N TYR A 132 -23.65 -75.74 22.98
CA TYR A 132 -22.30 -75.19 23.17
C TYR A 132 -21.46 -75.27 21.88
N GLN A 133 -21.58 -76.33 21.09
CA GLN A 133 -20.88 -76.44 19.80
C GLN A 133 -21.32 -75.32 18.84
N GLN A 134 -22.62 -75.05 18.75
CA GLN A 134 -23.15 -73.95 17.93
C GLN A 134 -22.67 -72.57 18.44
N LEU A 135 -22.67 -72.36 19.76
CA LEU A 135 -22.15 -71.12 20.34
C LEU A 135 -20.63 -70.96 20.12
N GLN A 136 -19.89 -72.06 20.19
CA GLN A 136 -18.46 -72.08 19.92
C GLN A 136 -18.16 -71.75 18.44
N GLU A 137 -18.96 -72.30 17.51
CA GLU A 137 -18.91 -71.96 16.09
C GLU A 137 -19.12 -70.45 15.89
N ALA A 138 -20.09 -69.83 16.57
CA ALA A 138 -20.30 -68.39 16.52
C ALA A 138 -19.06 -67.59 16.98
N PHE A 139 -18.43 -67.98 18.09
CA PHE A 139 -17.19 -67.35 18.56
C PHE A 139 -16.03 -67.51 17.57
N ASP A 140 -15.87 -68.68 16.96
CA ASP A 140 -14.77 -68.93 16.02
C ASP A 140 -14.97 -68.20 14.70
N LEU A 141 -16.21 -68.06 14.22
CA LEU A 141 -16.56 -67.18 13.09
C LEU A 141 -16.19 -65.72 13.38
N LEU A 142 -16.53 -65.21 14.57
CA LEU A 142 -16.17 -63.84 14.97
C LEU A 142 -14.66 -63.63 15.07
N LYS A 143 -13.91 -64.59 15.62
CA LYS A 143 -12.43 -64.54 15.64
C LYS A 143 -11.85 -64.49 14.23
N GLN A 144 -12.38 -65.32 13.33
CA GLN A 144 -11.93 -65.36 11.94
C GLN A 144 -12.21 -64.03 11.23
N ARG A 145 -13.41 -63.45 11.38
CA ARG A 145 -13.75 -62.15 10.81
C ARG A 145 -12.87 -61.03 11.35
N ARG A 146 -12.65 -60.98 12.67
CA ARG A 146 -11.74 -60.01 13.29
C ARG A 146 -10.31 -60.14 12.77
N SER A 147 -9.81 -61.36 12.58
CA SER A 147 -8.50 -61.60 12.00
C SER A 147 -8.42 -61.17 10.53
N GLN A 148 -9.50 -61.36 9.75
CA GLN A 148 -9.58 -60.90 8.36
C GLN A 148 -9.62 -59.37 8.28
N GLU A 149 -10.43 -58.72 9.11
CA GLU A 149 -10.52 -57.25 9.22
C GLU A 149 -9.15 -56.66 9.59
N GLN A 150 -8.47 -57.25 10.57
CA GLN A 150 -7.12 -56.85 10.92
C GLN A 150 -6.14 -57.04 9.75
N GLY A 151 -6.19 -58.18 9.05
CA GLY A 151 -5.34 -58.42 7.88
C GLY A 151 -5.63 -57.47 6.71
N ILE A 152 -6.89 -57.03 6.53
CA ILE A 152 -7.25 -56.01 5.54
C ILE A 152 -6.68 -54.65 5.97
N LEU A 153 -6.84 -54.26 7.23
CA LEU A 153 -6.30 -53.03 7.78
C LEU A 153 -4.77 -53.00 7.69
N GLU A 154 -4.08 -54.10 8.01
CA GLU A 154 -2.62 -54.23 7.87
C GLU A 154 -2.18 -54.04 6.41
N LYS A 155 -2.90 -54.63 5.44
CA LYS A 155 -2.60 -54.44 4.01
C LYS A 155 -2.82 -53.00 3.56
N LYS A 156 -3.94 -52.38 3.93
CA LYS A 156 -4.24 -50.97 3.62
C LYS A 156 -3.24 -50.02 4.29
N SER A 157 -2.86 -50.32 5.53
CA SER A 157 -1.86 -49.56 6.27
C SER A 157 -0.49 -49.67 5.62
N LEU A 158 -0.09 -50.85 5.15
CA LEU A 158 1.18 -51.05 4.44
C LEU A 158 1.20 -50.29 3.11
N SER A 159 0.09 -50.28 2.35
CA SER A 159 0.01 -49.49 1.11
C SER A 159 0.07 -47.99 1.39
N ALA A 160 -0.73 -47.49 2.34
CA ALA A 160 -0.72 -46.07 2.71
C ALA A 160 0.64 -45.63 3.25
N GLN A 161 1.28 -46.44 4.10
CA GLN A 161 2.63 -46.16 4.58
C GLN A 161 3.64 -46.11 3.43
N ARG A 162 3.55 -47.03 2.45
CA ARG A 162 4.45 -47.04 1.29
C ARG A 162 4.30 -45.81 0.40
N GLU A 163 3.10 -45.25 0.32
CA GLU A 163 2.82 -44.03 -0.45
C GLU A 163 3.28 -42.76 0.28
N LEU A 164 3.05 -42.67 1.59
CA LEU A 164 3.39 -41.49 2.39
C LEU A 164 4.87 -41.44 2.79
N MET A 165 5.54 -42.59 2.93
CA MET A 165 6.91 -42.64 3.45
C MET A 165 7.91 -41.85 2.59
N PRO A 166 7.90 -41.93 1.25
CA PRO A 166 8.82 -41.15 0.42
C PRO A 166 8.66 -39.64 0.62
N GLU A 167 7.43 -39.16 0.78
CA GLU A 167 7.16 -37.73 0.99
C GLU A 167 7.60 -37.28 2.39
N VAL A 168 7.34 -38.08 3.42
CA VAL A 168 7.85 -37.84 4.78
C VAL A 168 9.38 -37.78 4.77
N GLU A 169 10.06 -38.75 4.15
CA GLU A 169 11.53 -38.76 4.10
C GLU A 169 12.11 -37.58 3.34
N LYS A 170 11.47 -37.21 2.23
CA LYS A 170 11.83 -36.02 1.47
C LYS A 170 11.72 -34.77 2.35
N LEU A 171 10.57 -34.49 2.97
CA LEU A 171 10.39 -33.31 3.80
C LEU A 171 11.31 -33.30 5.03
N VAL A 172 11.60 -34.46 5.63
CA VAL A 172 12.58 -34.59 6.72
C VAL A 172 13.98 -34.19 6.26
N SER A 173 14.42 -34.63 5.07
CA SER A 173 15.73 -34.23 4.53
C SER A 173 15.77 -32.75 4.12
N GLU A 174 14.66 -32.21 3.62
CA GLU A 174 14.53 -30.78 3.29
C GLU A 174 14.53 -29.90 4.55
N ALA A 175 14.07 -30.42 5.69
CA ALA A 175 14.04 -29.69 6.96
C ALA A 175 15.43 -29.26 7.44
N GLU A 176 16.46 -30.07 7.16
CA GLU A 176 17.85 -29.77 7.51
C GLU A 176 18.53 -28.80 6.54
N THR A 177 18.10 -28.77 5.27
CA THR A 177 18.87 -28.15 4.18
C THR A 177 18.20 -26.94 3.54
N SER A 178 16.87 -26.86 3.55
CA SER A 178 16.13 -25.82 2.84
C SER A 178 16.26 -24.45 3.51
N ASP A 179 16.28 -23.41 2.70
CA ASP A 179 16.25 -22.02 3.16
C ASP A 179 14.82 -21.54 3.45
N ASP A 180 13.80 -22.14 2.82
CA ASP A 180 12.40 -21.72 2.96
C ASP A 180 11.67 -22.50 4.07
N VAL A 181 12.03 -22.17 5.31
CA VAL A 181 11.53 -22.78 6.54
C VAL A 181 10.00 -22.67 6.66
N ASN A 182 9.39 -21.56 6.21
CA ASN A 182 7.96 -21.31 6.39
C ASN A 182 7.08 -22.15 5.44
N THR A 183 7.50 -22.30 4.17
CA THR A 183 6.75 -23.16 3.23
C THR A 183 6.89 -24.62 3.60
N LEU A 184 8.08 -25.06 4.04
CA LEU A 184 8.28 -26.41 4.57
C LEU A 184 7.43 -26.69 5.80
N TRP A 185 7.38 -25.76 6.77
CA TRP A 185 6.53 -25.89 7.95
C TRP A 185 5.05 -26.12 7.57
N SER A 186 4.57 -25.38 6.58
CA SER A 186 3.19 -25.50 6.08
C SER A 186 2.95 -26.86 5.40
N LYS A 187 3.92 -27.35 4.61
CA LYS A 187 3.86 -28.68 3.98
C LYS A 187 3.85 -29.81 5.03
N LEU A 188 4.68 -29.71 6.06
CA LEU A 188 4.71 -30.69 7.16
C LEU A 188 3.37 -30.72 7.92
N ILE A 189 2.73 -29.57 8.14
CA ILE A 189 1.37 -29.53 8.74
C ILE A 189 0.37 -30.24 7.84
N ALA A 190 0.38 -29.98 6.53
CA ALA A 190 -0.53 -30.62 5.58
C ALA A 190 -0.36 -32.14 5.57
N LEU A 191 0.89 -32.61 5.50
CA LEU A 191 1.21 -34.05 5.53
C LEU A 191 0.85 -34.69 6.88
N GLN A 192 1.01 -33.96 7.99
CA GLN A 192 0.57 -34.43 9.31
C GLN A 192 -0.93 -34.66 9.37
N GLN A 193 -1.74 -33.79 8.74
CA GLN A 193 -3.19 -34.00 8.64
C GLN A 193 -3.53 -35.18 7.73
N GLU A 194 -2.86 -35.29 6.59
CA GLU A 194 -3.05 -36.42 5.68
C GLU A 194 -2.79 -37.78 6.36
N ILE A 195 -1.72 -37.90 7.16
CA ILE A 195 -1.44 -39.12 7.94
C ILE A 195 -2.53 -39.42 8.98
N ARG A 196 -3.18 -38.39 9.53
CA ARG A 196 -4.26 -38.58 10.51
C ARG A 196 -5.53 -39.12 9.86
N ASP A 197 -5.80 -38.70 8.61
CA ASP A 197 -7.00 -39.07 7.87
C ASP A 197 -6.91 -40.48 7.24
N GLN A 198 -5.70 -41.05 7.16
CA GLN A 198 -5.46 -42.36 6.54
C GLN A 198 -5.74 -43.55 7.47
N GLU A 199 -6.19 -44.66 6.87
CA GLU A 199 -6.42 -45.96 7.52
C GLU A 199 -5.08 -46.67 7.81
N LEU A 200 -4.44 -46.27 8.91
CA LEU A 200 -3.15 -46.80 9.36
C LEU A 200 -3.31 -47.59 10.66
N THR A 201 -2.46 -48.60 10.85
CA THR A 201 -2.26 -49.21 12.16
C THR A 201 -1.65 -48.19 13.13
N TYR A 202 -1.82 -48.42 14.42
CA TYR A 202 -1.25 -47.56 15.45
C TYR A 202 0.27 -47.41 15.31
N GLU A 203 0.98 -48.51 15.05
CA GLU A 203 2.45 -48.52 14.91
C GLU A 203 2.91 -47.75 13.67
N ALA A 204 2.27 -47.96 12.51
CA ALA A 204 2.62 -47.25 11.28
C ALA A 204 2.37 -45.74 11.40
N ARG A 205 1.21 -45.35 11.96
CA ARG A 205 0.89 -43.94 12.21
C ARG A 205 1.89 -43.30 13.16
N LYS A 206 2.22 -43.97 14.27
CA LYS A 206 3.18 -43.47 15.26
C LYS A 206 4.55 -43.24 14.61
N GLY A 207 5.06 -44.19 13.84
CA GLY A 207 6.36 -44.07 13.18
C GLY A 207 6.44 -42.92 12.16
N LEU A 208 5.39 -42.70 11.37
CA LEU A 208 5.34 -41.57 10.42
C LEU A 208 5.30 -40.23 11.15
N LEU A 209 4.48 -40.12 12.22
CA LEU A 209 4.36 -38.90 13.00
C LEU A 209 5.64 -38.57 13.78
N GLU A 210 6.38 -39.57 14.27
CA GLU A 210 7.68 -39.37 14.91
C GLU A 210 8.71 -38.80 13.93
N LYS A 211 8.74 -39.28 12.68
CA LYS A 211 9.60 -38.70 11.63
C LYS A 211 9.23 -37.25 11.31
N ILE A 212 7.93 -36.94 11.19
CA ILE A 212 7.48 -35.55 11.01
C ILE A 212 7.85 -34.67 12.20
N GLN A 213 7.74 -35.19 13.43
CA GLN A 213 8.12 -34.44 14.62
C GLN A 213 9.61 -34.09 14.60
N GLN A 214 10.47 -35.01 14.18
CA GLN A 214 11.90 -34.72 14.00
C GLN A 214 12.15 -33.58 13.01
N ALA A 215 11.39 -33.52 11.91
CA ALA A 215 11.47 -32.41 10.95
C ALA A 215 11.04 -31.07 11.58
N PHE A 216 9.98 -31.06 12.40
CA PHE A 216 9.56 -29.85 13.12
C PHE A 216 10.61 -29.40 14.15
N ASP A 217 11.21 -30.35 14.88
CA ASP A 217 12.23 -30.05 15.89
C ASP A 217 13.50 -29.47 15.25
N ALA A 218 13.85 -29.90 14.04
CA ALA A 218 14.96 -29.34 13.25
C ALA A 218 14.64 -27.93 12.71
N LEU A 219 13.41 -27.68 12.26
CA LEU A 219 13.01 -26.38 11.69
C LEU A 219 12.78 -25.30 12.74
N LYS A 220 12.34 -25.67 13.95
CA LYS A 220 12.01 -24.73 15.02
C LYS A 220 13.14 -23.75 15.36
N PRO A 221 14.38 -24.19 15.69
CA PRO A 221 15.47 -23.26 16.00
C PRO A 221 15.84 -22.38 14.80
N ARG A 222 15.83 -22.93 13.58
CA ARG A 222 16.12 -22.16 12.35
C ARG A 222 15.07 -21.07 12.09
N ARG A 223 13.81 -21.36 12.41
CA ARG A 223 12.71 -20.38 12.33
C ARG A 223 12.87 -19.27 13.36
N GLU A 224 13.21 -19.63 14.59
CA GLU A 224 13.48 -18.68 15.68
C GLU A 224 14.71 -17.80 15.36
N GLU A 225 15.78 -18.39 14.83
CA GLU A 225 16.99 -17.67 14.40
C GLU A 225 16.69 -16.71 13.24
N ARG A 226 15.95 -17.15 12.21
CA ARG A 226 15.55 -16.28 11.11
C ARG A 226 14.63 -15.14 11.56
N GLN A 227 13.71 -15.41 12.47
CA GLN A 227 12.85 -14.39 13.05
C GLN A 227 13.67 -13.37 13.84
N SER A 228 14.62 -13.84 14.66
CA SER A 228 15.52 -12.98 15.43
C SER A 228 16.41 -12.14 14.51
N ALA A 229 16.96 -12.72 13.45
CA ALA A 229 17.75 -12.01 12.45
C ALA A 229 16.93 -10.93 11.72
N LEU A 230 15.68 -11.22 11.36
CA LEU A 230 14.77 -10.23 10.77
C LEU A 230 14.41 -9.11 11.76
N GLU A 231 14.27 -9.41 13.04
CA GLU A 231 14.05 -8.41 14.09
C GLU A 231 15.27 -7.51 14.26
N GLU A 232 16.48 -8.07 14.35
CA GLU A 232 17.74 -7.32 14.38
C GLU A 232 17.93 -6.46 13.12
N GLU A 233 17.68 -7.03 11.93
CA GLU A 233 17.71 -6.29 10.67
C GLU A 233 16.69 -5.13 10.68
N SER A 234 15.47 -5.36 11.18
CA SER A 234 14.46 -4.30 11.26
C SER A 234 14.85 -3.17 12.21
N LEU A 235 15.52 -3.48 13.33
CA LEU A 235 16.00 -2.50 14.30
C LEU A 235 17.18 -1.69 13.74
N THR A 236 18.14 -2.36 13.10
CA THR A 236 19.26 -1.68 12.43
C THR A 236 18.80 -0.79 11.29
N ASN A 237 17.82 -1.24 10.50
CA ASN A 237 17.17 -0.42 9.48
C ASN A 237 16.45 0.80 10.07
N ALA A 238 15.77 0.63 11.22
CA ALA A 238 15.10 1.73 11.91
C ALA A 238 16.09 2.81 12.36
N LEU A 239 17.21 2.41 12.98
CA LEU A 239 18.27 3.33 13.42
C LEU A 239 18.90 4.08 12.23
N SER A 240 19.21 3.38 11.15
CA SER A 240 19.75 4.01 9.93
C SER A 240 18.76 4.99 9.31
N LEU A 241 17.48 4.63 9.25
CA LEU A 241 16.44 5.52 8.74
C LEU A 241 16.25 6.74 9.65
N GLU A 242 16.33 6.56 10.97
CA GLU A 242 16.25 7.67 11.92
C GLU A 242 17.33 8.74 11.63
N GLU A 243 18.57 8.30 11.42
CA GLU A 243 19.68 9.19 11.06
C GLU A 243 19.42 9.91 9.73
N THR A 244 19.01 9.19 8.68
CA THR A 244 18.73 9.80 7.37
C THR A 244 17.52 10.74 7.39
N ILE A 245 16.51 10.48 8.23
CA ILE A 245 15.37 11.37 8.41
C ILE A 245 15.81 12.62 9.17
N ALA A 246 16.67 12.50 10.19
CA ALA A 246 17.23 13.67 10.88
C ALA A 246 18.04 14.56 9.93
N GLU A 247 18.86 13.98 9.04
CA GLU A 247 19.51 14.74 7.96
C GLU A 247 18.48 15.43 7.05
N GLY A 248 17.40 14.72 6.68
CA GLY A 248 16.30 15.26 5.88
C GLY A 248 15.58 16.43 6.56
N GLU A 249 15.38 16.36 7.87
CA GLU A 249 14.80 17.43 8.69
C GLU A 249 15.68 18.70 8.65
N VAL A 250 17.00 18.55 8.78
CA VAL A 250 17.95 19.67 8.66
C VAL A 250 17.90 20.28 7.26
N VAL A 251 17.94 19.44 6.22
CA VAL A 251 17.82 19.91 4.82
C VAL A 251 16.50 20.65 4.60
N ALA A 252 15.39 20.17 5.15
CA ALA A 252 14.10 20.85 5.05
C ALA A 252 14.11 22.23 5.74
N ALA A 253 14.78 22.34 6.87
CA ALA A 253 14.87 23.58 7.66
C ALA A 253 15.80 24.63 7.06
N GLU A 254 16.90 24.22 6.41
CA GLU A 254 17.99 25.13 6.03
C GLU A 254 18.16 25.31 4.52
N ALA A 255 17.66 24.41 3.67
CA ALA A 255 17.94 24.47 2.23
C ALA A 255 17.50 25.79 1.57
N GLU A 256 18.35 26.30 0.68
CA GLU A 256 18.05 27.43 -0.21
C GLU A 256 17.42 26.95 -1.54
N ASP A 257 17.84 25.76 -2.02
CA ASP A 257 17.23 25.11 -3.18
C ASP A 257 16.14 24.13 -2.74
N PHE A 258 14.89 24.60 -2.81
CA PHE A 258 13.73 23.79 -2.48
C PHE A 258 13.62 22.52 -3.34
N ARG A 259 14.04 22.56 -4.61
CA ARG A 259 13.88 21.41 -5.50
C ARG A 259 14.81 20.27 -5.10
N MET A 260 16.08 20.58 -4.83
CA MET A 260 17.04 19.59 -4.33
C MET A 260 16.62 19.02 -2.97
N ALA A 261 16.10 19.86 -2.07
CA ALA A 261 15.58 19.41 -0.78
C ALA A 261 14.38 18.46 -0.91
N PHE A 262 13.43 18.75 -1.82
CA PHE A 262 12.31 17.86 -2.11
C PHE A 262 12.76 16.51 -2.67
N ASP A 263 13.72 16.51 -3.58
CA ASP A 263 14.23 15.29 -4.19
C ASP A 263 14.97 14.41 -3.15
N ARG A 264 15.70 15.03 -2.21
CA ARG A 264 16.33 14.32 -1.08
C ARG A 264 15.28 13.67 -0.16
N LEU A 265 14.24 14.40 0.24
CA LEU A 265 13.15 13.85 1.06
C LEU A 265 12.39 12.72 0.34
N LYS A 266 12.24 12.80 -0.99
CA LYS A 266 11.65 11.71 -1.79
C LYS A 266 12.53 10.46 -1.82
N GLN A 267 13.85 10.61 -1.90
CA GLN A 267 14.77 9.47 -1.81
C GLN A 267 14.64 8.77 -0.46
N ILE A 268 14.58 9.54 0.64
CA ILE A 268 14.34 9.00 1.99
C ILE A 268 12.98 8.29 2.04
N GLN A 269 11.94 8.87 1.46
CA GLN A 269 10.60 8.24 1.38
C GLN A 269 10.61 6.93 0.58
N GLN A 270 11.39 6.83 -0.50
CA GLN A 270 11.51 5.60 -1.28
C GLN A 270 12.22 4.51 -0.49
N ALA A 271 13.34 4.84 0.18
CA ALA A 271 14.05 3.93 1.07
C ALA A 271 13.13 3.42 2.19
N PHE A 272 12.39 4.32 2.84
CA PHE A 272 11.43 4.01 3.91
C PHE A 272 10.34 2.99 3.51
N ARG A 273 9.91 2.97 2.23
CA ARG A 273 8.84 2.06 1.77
C ARG A 273 9.29 0.61 1.64
N VAL A 274 10.57 0.40 1.32
CA VAL A 274 11.12 -0.93 0.98
C VAL A 274 11.67 -1.62 2.22
N LEU A 275 12.18 -0.86 3.20
CA LEU A 275 12.79 -1.40 4.39
C LEU A 275 11.77 -2.03 5.35
N SER A 276 12.18 -3.13 5.98
CA SER A 276 11.44 -3.77 7.06
C SER A 276 11.68 -3.01 8.35
N LEU A 277 10.60 -2.67 9.06
CA LEU A 277 10.64 -1.86 10.27
C LEU A 277 9.67 -2.41 11.31
N PRO A 278 10.00 -2.29 12.62
CA PRO A 278 9.02 -2.47 13.69
C PRO A 278 7.84 -1.54 13.49
N ARG A 279 6.63 -2.01 13.81
CA ARG A 279 5.40 -1.25 13.58
C ARG A 279 5.41 0.11 14.28
N GLU A 280 5.89 0.14 15.53
CA GLU A 280 5.94 1.35 16.35
C GLU A 280 6.90 2.39 15.75
N GLU A 281 8.12 1.97 15.40
CA GLU A 281 9.13 2.83 14.75
C GLU A 281 8.67 3.35 13.39
N ARG A 282 7.97 2.50 12.61
CA ARG A 282 7.44 2.89 11.30
C ARG A 282 6.47 4.06 11.41
N GLU A 283 5.56 4.05 12.39
CA GLU A 283 4.59 5.14 12.56
C GLU A 283 5.28 6.44 13.00
N GLY A 284 6.24 6.36 13.94
CA GLY A 284 7.00 7.53 14.42
C GLY A 284 7.87 8.17 13.34
N LEU A 285 8.67 7.37 12.63
CA LEU A 285 9.55 7.83 11.55
C LEU A 285 8.75 8.40 10.37
N TYR A 286 7.57 7.83 10.06
CA TYR A 286 6.70 8.37 9.03
C TYR A 286 6.17 9.78 9.37
N GLN A 287 5.76 10.00 10.61
CA GLN A 287 5.30 11.31 11.06
C GLN A 287 6.41 12.36 10.98
N ARG A 288 7.62 12.01 11.40
CA ARG A 288 8.81 12.88 11.28
C ARG A 288 9.12 13.25 9.83
N LEU A 289 9.14 12.25 8.93
CA LEU A 289 9.35 12.49 7.51
C LEU A 289 8.25 13.40 6.92
N GLN A 290 7.00 13.21 7.30
CA GLN A 290 5.89 14.05 6.87
C GLN A 290 6.06 15.49 7.37
N GLN A 291 6.47 15.67 8.62
CA GLN A 291 6.76 16.98 9.20
C GLN A 291 7.91 17.70 8.49
N ALA A 292 8.94 16.97 8.04
CA ALA A 292 10.01 17.54 7.22
C ALA A 292 9.48 18.05 5.86
N PHE A 293 8.61 17.29 5.18
CA PHE A 293 7.95 17.75 3.96
C PHE A 293 7.08 18.99 4.18
N ASP A 294 6.31 19.02 5.26
CA ASP A 294 5.42 20.13 5.57
C ASP A 294 6.21 21.40 5.93
N THR A 295 7.33 21.25 6.64
CA THR A 295 8.27 22.34 6.92
C THR A 295 8.85 22.94 5.63
N LEU A 296 9.30 22.09 4.71
CA LEU A 296 9.85 22.54 3.43
C LEU A 296 8.79 23.24 2.57
N LYS A 297 7.57 22.70 2.50
CA LYS A 297 6.43 23.33 1.80
C LYS A 297 6.09 24.68 2.40
N GLY A 298 5.99 24.77 3.73
CA GLY A 298 5.71 26.03 4.41
C GLY A 298 6.75 27.11 4.13
N ARG A 299 8.05 26.76 4.13
CA ARG A 299 9.13 27.69 3.75
C ARG A 299 9.04 28.10 2.28
N GLN A 300 8.76 27.16 1.38
CA GLN A 300 8.60 27.44 -0.05
C GLN A 300 7.44 28.42 -0.31
N GLU A 301 6.29 28.17 0.31
CA GLU A 301 5.12 29.05 0.24
C GLU A 301 5.43 30.44 0.80
N ALA A 302 6.10 30.52 1.96
CA ALA A 302 6.52 31.80 2.53
C ALA A 302 7.47 32.57 1.60
N TRP A 303 8.44 31.88 0.98
CA TRP A 303 9.35 32.49 0.01
C TRP A 303 8.64 33.03 -1.22
N PHE A 304 7.69 32.27 -1.78
CA PHE A 304 6.88 32.73 -2.92
C PHE A 304 5.98 33.91 -2.55
N ASN A 305 5.36 33.87 -1.37
CA ASN A 305 4.50 34.95 -0.88
C ASN A 305 5.30 36.25 -0.67
N GLU A 306 6.50 36.15 -0.08
CA GLU A 306 7.35 37.33 0.12
C GLU A 306 7.82 37.91 -1.22
N ARG A 307 8.20 37.04 -2.16
CA ARG A 307 8.56 37.46 -3.51
C ARG A 307 7.39 38.12 -4.25
N ASP A 308 6.17 37.60 -4.11
CA ASP A 308 4.97 38.20 -4.72
C ASP A 308 4.63 39.56 -4.11
N ARG A 309 4.75 39.68 -2.78
CA ARG A 309 4.64 40.97 -2.05
C ARG A 309 5.66 41.98 -2.55
N GLU A 310 6.93 41.59 -2.65
CA GLU A 310 8.01 42.45 -3.17
C GLU A 310 7.65 42.95 -4.58
N THR A 311 7.22 42.06 -5.48
CA THR A 311 6.83 42.46 -6.84
C THR A 311 5.64 43.42 -6.88
N THR A 312 4.70 43.27 -5.94
CA THR A 312 3.52 44.13 -5.85
C THR A 312 3.85 45.50 -5.27
N ILE A 313 4.68 45.55 -4.22
CA ILE A 313 5.19 46.81 -3.64
C ILE A 313 5.96 47.59 -4.70
N ASN A 314 6.86 46.92 -5.43
CA ASN A 314 7.65 47.54 -6.49
C ASN A 314 6.78 48.11 -7.62
N TYR A 315 5.75 47.38 -8.06
CA TYR A 315 4.79 47.89 -9.05
C TYR A 315 4.05 49.13 -8.54
N ASN A 316 3.53 49.08 -7.31
CA ASN A 316 2.78 50.19 -6.70
C ASN A 316 3.65 51.43 -6.49
N ARG A 317 4.96 51.27 -6.30
CA ARG A 317 5.93 52.37 -6.23
C ARG A 317 6.22 52.98 -7.60
N LEU A 318 6.44 52.16 -8.64
CA LEU A 318 6.83 52.64 -9.98
C LEU A 318 5.67 53.23 -10.77
N LYS A 319 4.46 52.67 -10.61
CA LYS A 319 3.24 53.13 -11.31
C LYS A 319 3.01 54.65 -11.21
N PRO A 320 2.99 55.29 -10.02
CA PRO A 320 2.78 56.73 -9.91
C PRO A 320 3.92 57.55 -10.53
N LEU A 321 5.17 57.06 -10.50
CA LEU A 321 6.31 57.74 -11.13
C LEU A 321 6.17 57.78 -12.66
N VAL A 322 5.74 56.66 -13.27
CA VAL A 322 5.47 56.59 -14.71
C VAL A 322 4.30 57.48 -15.11
N ILE A 323 3.21 57.50 -14.32
CA ILE A 323 2.07 58.38 -14.56
C ILE A 323 2.50 59.85 -14.50
N ASN A 324 3.24 60.26 -13.46
CA ASN A 324 3.73 61.63 -13.32
C ASN A 324 4.67 62.02 -14.48
N ALA A 325 5.56 61.11 -14.89
CA ALA A 325 6.46 61.36 -16.00
C ALA A 325 5.70 61.49 -17.33
N MET A 326 4.65 60.71 -17.55
CA MET A 326 3.75 60.84 -18.70
C MET A 326 3.00 62.18 -18.69
N GLU A 327 2.48 62.61 -17.54
CA GLU A 327 1.81 63.92 -17.41
C GLU A 327 2.76 65.09 -17.69
N ARG A 328 4.01 65.01 -17.19
CA ARG A 328 5.04 66.02 -17.47
C ARG A 328 5.45 66.04 -18.94
N ALA A 329 5.55 64.87 -19.59
CA ALA A 329 5.82 64.80 -21.04
C ALA A 329 4.75 65.53 -21.87
N ARG A 330 3.48 65.52 -21.41
CA ARG A 330 2.36 66.20 -22.08
C ARG A 330 2.29 67.70 -21.81
N THR A 331 2.68 68.16 -20.63
CA THR A 331 2.40 69.55 -20.17
C THR A 331 3.64 70.43 -20.07
N SER A 332 4.83 69.87 -19.86
CA SER A 332 6.05 70.64 -19.63
C SER A 332 6.55 71.30 -20.92
N ASN A 333 7.07 72.52 -20.79
CA ASN A 333 7.83 73.22 -21.84
C ASN A 333 9.35 73.10 -21.63
N GLU A 334 9.77 72.43 -20.54
CA GLU A 334 11.19 72.17 -20.23
C GLU A 334 11.58 70.78 -20.76
N PHE A 335 11.78 70.66 -22.07
CA PHE A 335 12.03 69.38 -22.75
C PHE A 335 13.25 68.62 -22.20
N LYS A 336 14.36 69.31 -21.95
CA LYS A 336 15.60 68.70 -21.43
C LYS A 336 15.42 68.06 -20.04
N LYS A 337 14.84 68.81 -19.10
CA LYS A 337 14.56 68.33 -17.74
C LYS A 337 13.54 67.19 -17.73
N THR A 338 12.55 67.26 -18.62
CA THR A 338 11.52 66.20 -18.75
C THR A 338 12.13 64.91 -19.32
N ARG A 339 13.05 65.01 -20.28
CA ARG A 339 13.81 63.86 -20.82
C ARG A 339 14.73 63.24 -19.76
N GLU A 340 15.41 64.05 -18.96
CA GLU A 340 16.21 63.57 -17.82
C GLU A 340 15.36 62.84 -16.79
N MET A 341 14.18 63.36 -16.45
CA MET A 341 13.24 62.68 -15.56
C MET A 341 12.77 61.33 -16.11
N LEU A 342 12.42 61.25 -17.40
CA LEU A 342 12.03 59.99 -18.04
C LEU A 342 13.18 58.97 -18.02
N LYS A 343 14.43 59.41 -18.26
CA LYS A 343 15.62 58.56 -18.13
C LYS A 343 15.84 58.06 -16.70
N ASN A 344 15.60 58.91 -15.70
CA ASN A 344 15.69 58.50 -14.29
C ASN A 344 14.65 57.44 -13.94
N VAL A 345 13.39 57.63 -14.37
CA VAL A 345 12.32 56.64 -14.19
C VAL A 345 12.67 55.34 -14.92
N GLN A 346 13.21 55.40 -16.14
CA GLN A 346 13.69 54.22 -16.88
C GLN A 346 14.81 53.48 -16.13
N ALA A 347 15.74 54.21 -15.51
CA ALA A 347 16.82 53.62 -14.73
C ALA A 347 16.30 52.89 -13.49
N GLU A 348 15.22 53.35 -12.86
CA GLU A 348 14.60 52.66 -11.73
C GLU A 348 14.06 51.27 -12.10
N PHE A 349 13.71 50.99 -13.36
CA PHE A 349 13.31 49.62 -13.76
C PHE A 349 14.46 48.62 -13.71
N LYS A 350 15.72 49.08 -13.70
CA LYS A 350 16.90 48.21 -13.75
C LYS A 350 17.11 47.53 -12.39
N GLY A 351 17.02 46.20 -12.39
CA GLY A 351 17.28 45.38 -11.20
C GLY A 351 16.10 45.20 -10.24
N ILE A 352 14.97 45.91 -10.45
CA ILE A 352 13.77 45.75 -9.63
C ILE A 352 13.00 44.48 -10.05
N ARG A 353 12.64 43.63 -9.09
CA ARG A 353 11.80 42.45 -9.31
C ARG A 353 10.33 42.84 -9.46
N MET A 354 9.73 42.45 -10.59
CA MET A 354 8.32 42.69 -10.92
C MET A 354 7.83 41.60 -11.89
N LYS A 355 6.52 41.33 -11.90
CA LYS A 355 5.89 40.45 -12.89
C LYS A 355 6.09 40.99 -14.30
N ALA A 356 6.33 40.11 -15.27
CA ALA A 356 6.64 40.48 -16.66
C ALA A 356 5.54 41.35 -17.28
N GLU A 357 4.28 40.93 -17.14
CA GLU A 357 3.09 41.65 -17.63
C GLU A 357 3.02 43.09 -17.08
N ARG A 358 3.19 43.25 -15.77
CA ARG A 358 3.17 44.56 -15.10
C ARG A 358 4.37 45.43 -15.49
N ARG A 359 5.53 44.82 -15.76
CA ARG A 359 6.71 45.53 -16.26
C ARG A 359 6.47 46.07 -17.66
N GLU A 360 5.93 45.24 -18.53
CA GLU A 360 5.62 45.61 -19.91
C GLU A 360 4.58 46.73 -19.97
N GLU A 361 3.52 46.64 -19.15
CA GLU A 361 2.50 47.69 -19.02
C GLU A 361 3.13 49.07 -18.73
N LEU A 362 3.95 49.15 -17.67
CA LEU A 362 4.57 50.40 -17.27
C LEU A 362 5.66 50.87 -18.25
N TYR A 363 6.41 49.94 -18.86
CA TYR A 363 7.44 50.28 -19.84
C TYR A 363 6.82 50.81 -21.15
N SER A 364 5.71 50.24 -21.61
CA SER A 364 4.95 50.75 -22.76
C SER A 364 4.43 52.16 -22.52
N GLN A 365 3.94 52.44 -21.30
CA GLN A 365 3.52 53.80 -20.93
C GLN A 365 4.71 54.78 -20.91
N LEU A 366 5.86 54.35 -20.40
CA LEU A 366 7.07 55.17 -20.40
C LEU A 366 7.58 55.46 -21.82
N GLN A 367 7.54 54.46 -22.72
CA GLN A 367 7.90 54.64 -24.12
C GLN A 367 6.98 55.66 -24.80
N LYS A 368 5.67 55.54 -24.61
CA LYS A 368 4.69 56.53 -25.10
C LYS A 368 4.99 57.94 -24.57
N ALA A 369 5.49 58.08 -23.35
CA ALA A 369 5.87 59.37 -22.80
C ALA A 369 7.12 59.96 -23.49
N PHE A 370 8.11 59.14 -23.85
CA PHE A 370 9.23 59.57 -24.69
C PHE A 370 8.76 60.01 -26.08
N ASP A 371 7.88 59.22 -26.73
CA ASP A 371 7.37 59.53 -28.06
C ASP A 371 6.61 60.86 -28.08
N ILE A 372 5.74 61.09 -27.08
CA ILE A 372 5.01 62.36 -26.91
C ILE A 372 5.98 63.53 -26.72
N LEU A 373 7.01 63.36 -25.88
CA LEU A 373 7.97 64.43 -25.60
C LEU A 373 8.78 64.79 -26.84
N ASN A 374 9.25 63.78 -27.59
CA ASN A 374 10.01 63.98 -28.81
C ASN A 374 9.16 64.70 -29.87
N HIS A 375 7.93 64.24 -30.10
CA HIS A 375 7.03 64.88 -31.06
C HIS A 375 6.78 66.36 -30.72
N ARG A 376 6.49 66.68 -29.45
CA ARG A 376 6.31 68.07 -29.01
C ARG A 376 7.60 68.90 -29.12
N HIS A 377 8.76 68.28 -28.91
CA HIS A 377 10.04 68.94 -29.05
C HIS A 377 10.32 69.27 -30.53
N ASP A 378 10.01 68.34 -31.43
CA ASP A 378 10.18 68.52 -32.87
C ASP A 378 9.23 69.60 -33.42
N GLU A 379 7.96 69.60 -32.98
CA GLU A 379 7.01 70.69 -33.26
C GLU A 379 7.51 72.05 -32.75
N TYR A 380 8.09 72.09 -31.55
CA TYR A 380 8.66 73.31 -31.00
C TYR A 380 9.88 73.80 -31.81
N LEU A 381 10.75 72.89 -32.26
CA LEU A 381 11.87 73.22 -33.12
C LEU A 381 11.41 73.71 -34.50
N ALA A 382 10.41 73.06 -35.10
CA ALA A 382 9.83 73.45 -36.39
C ALA A 382 9.23 74.86 -36.32
N THR A 383 8.40 75.15 -35.32
CA THR A 383 7.81 76.49 -35.13
C THR A 383 8.86 77.56 -34.82
N LYS A 384 9.93 77.21 -34.10
CA LYS A 384 11.06 78.12 -33.84
C LYS A 384 11.86 78.40 -35.12
N LYS A 385 12.05 77.39 -35.97
CA LYS A 385 12.70 77.52 -37.28
C LYS A 385 11.89 78.45 -38.18
N GLU A 386 10.59 78.19 -38.34
CA GLU A 386 9.68 79.01 -39.14
C GLU A 386 9.68 80.49 -38.71
N LYS A 387 9.62 80.76 -37.39
CA LYS A 387 9.70 82.14 -36.86
C LYS A 387 11.05 82.80 -37.12
N MET A 388 12.13 82.04 -37.13
CA MET A 388 13.48 82.56 -37.41
C MET A 388 13.66 82.84 -38.89
N GLU A 389 13.20 81.93 -39.77
CA GLU A 389 13.19 82.12 -41.22
C GLU A 389 12.39 83.37 -41.59
N LEU A 390 11.18 83.52 -41.06
CA LEU A 390 10.36 84.72 -41.28
C LEU A 390 11.07 86.02 -40.85
N ARG A 391 11.82 85.99 -39.74
CA ARG A 391 12.58 87.15 -39.26
C ARG A 391 13.75 87.47 -40.18
N VAL A 392 14.50 86.46 -40.63
CA VAL A 392 15.63 86.66 -41.53
C VAL A 392 15.14 87.14 -42.90
N ASP A 393 14.01 86.60 -43.40
CA ASP A 393 13.39 87.05 -44.64
C ASP A 393 12.94 88.51 -44.58
N TYR A 394 12.36 88.94 -43.46
CA TYR A 394 12.02 90.36 -43.25
C TYR A 394 13.26 91.26 -43.26
N GLN A 395 14.35 90.83 -42.59
CA GLN A 395 15.61 91.58 -42.59
C GLN A 395 16.26 91.63 -43.97
N LEU A 396 16.24 90.53 -44.71
CA LEU A 396 16.73 90.47 -46.08
C LEU A 396 15.95 91.43 -46.99
N SER A 397 14.62 91.44 -46.89
CA SER A 397 13.78 92.34 -47.68
C SER A 397 14.05 93.82 -47.38
N ASP A 398 14.29 94.20 -46.11
CA ASP A 398 14.63 95.58 -45.73
C ASP A 398 16.01 96.00 -46.28
N VAL A 399 17.02 95.11 -46.20
CA VAL A 399 18.36 95.36 -46.77
C VAL A 399 18.31 95.43 -48.29
N GLU A 400 17.54 94.56 -48.95
CA GLU A 400 17.34 94.58 -50.40
C GLU A 400 16.72 95.89 -50.89
N LEU A 401 15.72 96.40 -50.17
CA LEU A 401 15.09 97.67 -50.52
C LEU A 401 16.06 98.86 -50.39
N ARG A 402 16.90 98.86 -49.34
CA ARG A 402 17.95 99.88 -49.16
C ARG A 402 19.02 99.79 -50.24
N LEU A 403 19.43 98.57 -50.62
CA LEU A 403 20.36 98.36 -51.73
C LEU A 403 19.78 98.91 -53.04
N GLU A 404 18.52 98.59 -53.36
CA GLU A 404 17.87 99.09 -54.58
C GLU A 404 17.80 100.62 -54.61
N ASP A 405 17.46 101.26 -53.49
CA ASP A 405 17.38 102.72 -53.42
C ASP A 405 18.76 103.38 -53.48
N LEU A 406 19.76 102.81 -52.82
CA LEU A 406 21.15 103.29 -52.87
C LEU A 406 21.75 103.13 -54.28
N GLU A 407 21.46 102.02 -54.97
CA GLU A 407 21.86 101.81 -56.37
C GLU A 407 21.23 102.84 -57.32
N LYS A 408 19.95 103.20 -57.11
CA LYS A 408 19.29 104.25 -57.89
C LYS A 408 19.96 105.60 -57.65
N GLU A 409 20.31 105.92 -56.41
CA GLU A 409 21.02 107.15 -56.07
C GLU A 409 22.42 107.20 -56.68
N ILE A 410 23.20 106.11 -56.58
CA ILE A 410 24.53 106.01 -57.20
C ILE A 410 24.43 106.19 -58.72
N LYS A 411 23.46 105.55 -59.39
CA LYS A 411 23.24 105.73 -60.83
C LYS A 411 22.91 107.19 -61.19
N LYS A 412 22.11 107.86 -60.37
CA LYS A 412 21.79 109.28 -60.56
C LYS A 412 23.03 110.15 -60.38
N ASP A 413 23.82 109.92 -59.34
CA ASP A 413 25.04 110.68 -59.06
C ASP A 413 26.10 110.44 -60.17
N LEU A 414 26.20 109.23 -60.71
CA LEU A 414 27.07 108.91 -61.86
C LEU A 414 26.65 109.67 -63.12
N LEU A 415 25.36 109.67 -63.46
CA LEU A 415 24.82 110.45 -64.60
C LEU A 415 25.10 111.94 -64.43
N GLN A 416 24.94 112.46 -63.20
CA GLN A 416 25.17 113.87 -62.91
C GLN A 416 26.67 114.25 -62.96
N ILE A 417 27.57 113.35 -62.58
CA ILE A 417 29.03 113.52 -62.77
C ILE A 417 29.38 113.48 -64.27
N GLU A 418 28.76 112.60 -65.04
CA GLU A 418 28.95 112.49 -66.49
C GLU A 418 28.52 113.79 -67.20
N GLU A 419 27.32 114.32 -66.89
CA GLU A 419 26.83 115.60 -67.39
C GLU A 419 27.74 116.79 -67.01
N LEU A 420 28.27 116.81 -65.78
CA LEU A 420 29.23 117.83 -65.31
C LEU A 420 30.60 117.71 -66.00
N SER A 421 31.01 116.50 -66.38
CA SER A 421 32.24 116.28 -67.16
C SER A 421 32.09 116.73 -68.62
N GLU A 422 30.93 116.49 -69.24
CA GLU A 422 30.63 116.96 -70.60
C GLU A 422 30.47 118.49 -70.69
N THR A 423 30.04 119.15 -69.60
CA THR A 423 29.97 120.62 -69.52
C THR A 423 31.31 121.30 -69.21
N GLY A 424 32.23 120.61 -68.51
CA GLY A 424 33.61 121.05 -68.30
C GLY A 424 34.48 121.02 -69.57
N ASP A 425 34.18 120.12 -70.52
CA ASP A 425 34.90 119.97 -71.79
C ASP A 425 34.35 120.83 -72.96
N ASN A 426 33.42 121.76 -72.67
CA ASN A 426 32.79 122.58 -73.69
C ASN A 426 33.68 123.78 -74.13
N PRO A 427 34.19 123.86 -75.38
CA PRO A 427 35.32 124.73 -75.77
C PRO A 427 35.03 126.24 -75.89
N LEU A 428 33.90 126.75 -75.38
CA LEU A 428 33.42 128.12 -75.63
C LEU A 428 33.52 129.07 -74.43
N PHE A 429 34.22 128.69 -73.35
CA PHE A 429 34.40 129.55 -72.17
C PHE A 429 35.82 129.51 -71.59
N LYS A 430 36.78 130.17 -72.25
CA LYS A 430 37.56 131.31 -71.70
C LYS A 430 38.81 131.56 -72.55
N GLY A 431 38.75 132.59 -73.39
CA GLY A 431 39.92 133.45 -73.53
C GLY A 431 40.06 134.25 -72.23
N GLY A 432 40.75 133.65 -71.24
CA GLY A 432 41.34 134.19 -70.01
C GLY A 432 40.64 135.31 -69.21
N GLU A 433 40.63 135.33 -67.88
CA GLU A 433 41.21 134.46 -66.84
C GLU A 433 40.34 134.72 -65.59
N ALA A 434 39.91 133.65 -64.91
CA ALA A 434 38.61 133.61 -64.24
C ALA A 434 38.02 132.19 -64.17
N ASP A 435 38.79 131.13 -64.41
CA ASP A 435 38.38 129.80 -64.89
C ASP A 435 37.04 129.27 -64.31
N PRO A 436 35.97 129.05 -65.12
CA PRO A 436 34.73 128.44 -64.64
C PRO A 436 34.89 126.90 -64.50
N SER A 437 36.06 126.37 -64.86
CA SER A 437 36.49 125.01 -64.62
C SER A 437 36.57 124.70 -63.13
N ASP A 438 37.05 125.63 -62.28
CA ASP A 438 37.26 125.35 -60.84
C ASP A 438 35.96 125.12 -60.05
N ASP A 439 34.85 125.79 -60.38
CA ASP A 439 33.55 125.60 -59.69
C ASP A 439 32.84 124.31 -60.13
N ILE A 440 32.92 123.97 -61.43
CA ILE A 440 32.40 122.70 -61.97
C ILE A 440 33.25 121.53 -61.45
N HIS A 441 34.56 121.73 -61.36
CA HIS A 441 35.49 120.75 -60.80
C HIS A 441 35.24 120.53 -59.31
N ASN A 442 35.01 121.59 -58.52
CA ASN A 442 34.63 121.47 -57.10
C ASN A 442 33.29 120.76 -56.90
N GLN A 443 32.27 121.02 -57.75
CA GLN A 443 30.99 120.30 -57.69
C GLN A 443 31.14 118.82 -58.07
N ALA A 444 31.95 118.51 -59.09
CA ALA A 444 32.27 117.13 -59.48
C ALA A 444 33.10 116.40 -58.42
N GLU A 445 34.03 117.07 -57.73
CA GLU A 445 34.80 116.52 -56.61
C GLU A 445 33.91 116.19 -55.40
N VAL A 446 32.99 117.09 -55.04
CA VAL A 446 32.02 116.86 -53.94
C VAL A 446 31.09 115.70 -54.27
N LEU A 447 30.60 115.60 -55.52
CA LEU A 447 29.78 114.47 -55.97
C LEU A 447 30.58 113.17 -56.05
N LYS A 448 31.85 113.19 -56.46
CA LYS A 448 32.75 112.02 -56.43
C LYS A 448 33.03 111.55 -55.00
N ALA A 449 33.19 112.46 -54.04
CA ALA A 449 33.34 112.12 -52.63
C ALA A 449 32.05 111.53 -52.04
N ALA A 450 30.88 112.09 -52.40
CA ALA A 450 29.58 111.52 -52.03
C ALA A 450 29.34 110.15 -52.66
N LEU A 451 29.72 109.97 -53.93
CA LEU A 451 29.66 108.70 -54.65
C LEU A 451 30.55 107.65 -53.98
N ALA A 452 31.79 107.99 -53.62
CA ALA A 452 32.69 107.10 -52.91
C ALA A 452 32.11 106.66 -51.56
N SER A 453 31.51 107.58 -50.80
CA SER A 453 30.83 107.25 -49.54
C SER A 453 29.58 106.36 -49.73
N LYS A 454 28.80 106.58 -50.80
CA LYS A 454 27.66 105.71 -51.13
C LYS A 454 28.10 104.33 -51.63
N GLN A 455 29.22 104.24 -52.35
CA GLN A 455 29.81 102.96 -52.78
C GLN A 455 30.33 102.16 -51.59
N GLU A 456 30.93 102.82 -50.59
CA GLU A 456 31.32 102.19 -49.32
C GLU A 456 30.08 101.65 -48.58
N LEU A 457 29.01 102.44 -48.48
CA LEU A 457 27.74 101.99 -47.88
C LEU A 457 27.08 100.84 -48.67
N LEU A 458 27.23 100.79 -49.99
CA LEU A 458 26.74 99.70 -50.83
C LEU A 458 27.50 98.40 -50.54
N GLU A 459 28.83 98.47 -50.42
CA GLU A 459 29.65 97.33 -50.02
C GLU A 459 29.28 96.82 -48.62
N GLU A 460 29.04 97.72 -47.66
CA GLU A 460 28.58 97.34 -46.31
C GLU A 460 27.22 96.63 -46.34
N LEU A 461 26.24 97.15 -47.08
CA LEU A 461 24.92 96.52 -47.20
C LEU A 461 24.96 95.18 -47.96
N LEU A 462 25.84 95.04 -48.96
CA LEU A 462 26.06 93.77 -49.65
C LEU A 462 26.70 92.72 -48.73
N GLN A 463 27.65 93.13 -47.89
CA GLN A 463 28.20 92.26 -46.84
C GLN A 463 27.14 91.89 -45.81
N GLU A 464 26.29 92.83 -45.38
CA GLU A 464 25.17 92.55 -44.48
C GLU A 464 24.20 91.52 -45.09
N LYS A 465 23.80 91.70 -46.35
CA LYS A 465 22.98 90.75 -47.11
C LYS A 465 23.62 89.36 -47.18
N GLU A 466 24.90 89.27 -47.49
CA GLU A 466 25.63 87.99 -47.55
C GLU A 466 25.68 87.30 -46.18
N THR A 467 25.84 88.05 -45.09
CA THR A 467 25.80 87.48 -43.73
C THR A 467 24.42 86.98 -43.34
N LEU A 468 23.34 87.65 -43.77
CA LEU A 468 21.97 87.23 -43.54
C LEU A 468 21.62 85.99 -44.37
N LEU A 469 22.08 85.89 -45.62
CA LEU A 469 21.95 84.69 -46.45
C LEU A 469 22.69 83.50 -45.84
N LYS A 470 23.94 83.69 -45.38
CA LYS A 470 24.68 82.64 -44.65
C LYS A 470 23.96 82.22 -43.37
N LYS A 471 23.31 83.15 -42.66
CA LYS A 471 22.45 82.81 -41.51
C LYS A 471 21.25 81.98 -41.96
N LYS A 472 20.54 82.38 -43.03
CA LYS A 472 19.41 81.64 -43.59
C LYS A 472 19.81 80.21 -43.99
N ASP A 473 20.92 80.05 -44.71
CA ASP A 473 21.44 78.75 -45.16
C ASP A 473 21.86 77.87 -43.97
N LYS A 474 22.49 78.46 -42.94
CA LYS A 474 22.84 77.74 -41.71
C LYS A 474 21.60 77.22 -40.98
N TRP A 475 20.50 77.98 -40.96
CA TRP A 475 19.24 77.56 -40.37
C TRP A 475 18.44 76.59 -41.27
N ALA A 476 18.59 76.67 -42.58
CA ALA A 476 18.04 75.71 -43.53
C ALA A 476 18.73 74.34 -43.37
N GLY A 477 20.07 74.32 -43.25
CA GLY A 477 20.90 73.11 -43.08
C GLY A 477 20.74 72.41 -41.73
N LEU A 478 20.41 73.14 -40.65
CA LEU A 478 20.05 72.57 -39.35
C LEU A 478 18.80 71.66 -39.37
N GLY A 479 18.07 71.62 -40.49
CA GLY A 479 16.96 70.68 -40.71
C GLY A 479 17.35 69.36 -41.40
N GLN A 480 18.56 69.22 -41.93
CA GLN A 480 19.03 67.96 -42.56
C GLN A 480 19.92 67.11 -41.63
N GLU A 481 20.58 67.72 -40.64
CA GLU A 481 21.37 66.98 -39.63
C GLU A 481 20.49 66.33 -38.55
N GLY A 482 19.16 66.43 -38.63
CA GLY A 482 18.21 65.78 -37.71
C GLY A 482 17.71 64.41 -38.15
N GLU A 483 18.15 63.87 -39.30
CA GLU A 483 17.77 62.54 -39.80
C GLU A 483 18.78 61.42 -39.45
N GLU A 484 19.91 61.73 -38.82
CA GLU A 484 20.88 60.72 -38.35
C GLU A 484 21.28 60.96 -36.88
N GLU A 485 20.42 60.59 -35.93
CA GLU A 485 20.81 60.00 -34.62
C GLU A 485 19.64 59.30 -33.91
#